data_AF-K9VSB6-F1
#
_entry.id   AF-K9VSB6-F1
#
_cell.length_a   1.000
_cell.length_b   1.000
_cell.length_c   1.000
_cell.angle_alpha   90.00
_cell.angle_beta   90.00
_cell.angle_gamma   90.00
#
_symmetry.space_group_name_H-M   'P 1'
#
loop_
_entity.id
_entity.type
_entity.pdbx_description
1 polymer ?
#
loop_
_entity_poly.entity_id
_entity_poly.type
_entity_poly.pdbx_seq_one_letter_code
_entity_poly.pdbx_strand_id
1 'polypeptide(L)'
;MTLVVALMINELPAILGDVLISGYELEQPLSIPTIGDIYEIFPERTGWSITDLKQKVNIIDNNLIIGWAGSPPAARVIVSELKNRHSSQSFTKESLERFFIEINNDINRWIAKQEVGFIGYIKDSEGFHSFSHSFNGVLIHELNIPRYGNIKICGSGTYDMEQLLKQVSRRYSNSNLTNFDNVVIELLTLCGWFFADEMSTSRSLLQYYGGAYEVATYIEEEKSFKKINDITYLTWIVQDINIKPKISLISKIFKVAYVDNILFVYTIDFNFLQEPTVGRYDSEEYIKFLPTTINLYHILPLNTNLKDKMFEMPKQQELPDLINSEFNCNYLFLVTIEPEQPSGAEVICKPLRSSNKKSNYIKFIFEDEQLFLIVKSTYLEYLKNSFNVSTNS
;
A
#
# COMPACT_ATOMS: atom_id res chain seq x y z
N MET A 1 -11.17 -1.85 12.99
CA MET A 1 -10.70 -2.98 12.15
C MET A 1 -9.60 -2.49 11.23
N THR A 2 -8.64 -3.34 10.86
CA THR A 2 -7.28 -2.92 10.41
C THR A 2 -6.49 -4.11 9.85
N LEU A 3 -5.48 -3.85 9.03
CA LEU A 3 -4.35 -4.72 8.77
C LEU A 3 -3.05 -3.94 8.99
N VAL A 4 -2.25 -4.34 9.99
CA VAL A 4 -0.85 -3.91 10.12
C VAL A 4 0.02 -5.15 10.27
N VAL A 5 1.14 -5.18 9.54
CA VAL A 5 2.05 -6.33 9.48
C VAL A 5 3.47 -5.85 9.65
N ALA A 6 4.21 -6.46 10.57
CA ALA A 6 5.64 -6.30 10.74
C ALA A 6 6.34 -7.62 10.37
N LEU A 7 7.23 -7.57 9.38
CA LEU A 7 7.97 -8.74 8.90
C LEU A 7 9.42 -8.42 8.54
N MET A 8 10.27 -9.43 8.49
CA MET A 8 11.65 -9.31 8.00
C MET A 8 11.73 -9.84 6.57
N ILE A 9 12.32 -9.07 5.66
CA ILE A 9 12.60 -9.51 4.28
C ILE A 9 14.09 -9.32 4.05
N ASN A 10 14.83 -10.40 3.75
CA ASN A 10 16.28 -10.35 3.55
C ASN A 10 17.02 -9.60 4.67
N GLU A 11 16.70 -9.92 5.93
CA GLU A 11 17.25 -9.28 7.14
C GLU A 11 16.95 -7.78 7.31
N LEU A 12 16.09 -7.21 6.46
CA LEU A 12 15.61 -5.84 6.61
C LEU A 12 14.20 -5.81 7.19
N PRO A 13 13.95 -4.98 8.22
CA PRO A 13 12.63 -4.80 8.81
C PRO A 13 11.72 -4.09 7.83
N ALA A 14 10.48 -4.57 7.73
CA ALA A 14 9.45 -3.99 6.92
C ALA A 14 8.13 -3.94 7.67
N ILE A 15 7.36 -2.90 7.42
CA ILE A 15 6.00 -2.75 7.93
C ILE A 15 5.05 -2.37 6.80
N LEU A 16 3.86 -2.96 6.83
CA LEU A 16 2.76 -2.70 5.92
C LEU A 16 1.53 -2.34 6.75
N GLY A 17 0.77 -1.34 6.33
CA GLY A 17 -0.50 -0.97 6.95
C GLY A 17 -1.55 -0.60 5.91
N ASP A 18 -2.81 -0.92 6.17
CA ASP A 18 -3.94 -0.34 5.45
C ASP A 18 -4.31 1.04 6.01
N VAL A 19 -5.22 1.76 5.36
CA VAL A 19 -5.56 3.14 5.74
C VAL A 19 -6.98 3.33 6.28
N LEU A 20 -7.85 2.31 6.27
CA LEU A 20 -9.27 2.53 6.61
C LEU A 20 -9.50 2.69 8.10
N ILE A 21 -10.37 3.61 8.47
CA ILE A 21 -10.94 3.70 9.82
C ILE A 21 -12.40 3.28 9.74
N SER A 22 -12.76 2.30 10.58
CA SER A 22 -14.12 1.80 10.71
C SER A 22 -14.77 2.30 11.99
N GLY A 23 -16.06 2.62 11.96
CA GLY A 23 -16.78 3.12 13.12
C GLY A 23 -18.30 3.09 12.91
N TYR A 24 -19.02 3.74 13.82
CA TYR A 24 -20.44 4.03 13.61
C TYR A 24 -20.62 4.84 12.33
N GLU A 25 -21.60 4.43 11.54
CA GLU A 25 -21.92 5.05 10.27
C GLU A 25 -22.12 6.58 10.40
N LEU A 26 -21.56 7.32 9.45
CA LEU A 26 -21.70 8.77 9.36
C LEU A 26 -22.69 9.12 8.24
N GLU A 27 -23.35 10.28 8.34
CA GLU A 27 -24.29 10.75 7.31
C GLU A 27 -23.62 11.16 6.00
N GLN A 28 -22.30 11.41 6.02
CA GLN A 28 -21.57 11.86 4.84
C GLN A 28 -20.93 10.67 4.12
N PRO A 29 -21.12 10.52 2.80
CA PRO A 29 -20.41 9.51 2.03
C PRO A 29 -18.91 9.72 2.13
N LEU A 30 -18.20 8.66 2.48
CA LEU A 30 -16.75 8.61 2.35
C LEU A 30 -16.42 8.05 0.98
N SER A 31 -15.52 8.71 0.25
CA SER A 31 -14.94 8.09 -0.93
C SER A 31 -13.71 7.26 -0.57
N ILE A 32 -13.65 6.01 -1.02
CA ILE A 32 -12.51 5.11 -0.84
C ILE A 32 -11.75 4.97 -2.16
N PRO A 33 -10.40 5.00 -2.18
CA PRO A 33 -9.65 4.94 -3.43
C PRO A 33 -10.01 3.77 -4.35
N THR A 34 -10.23 2.58 -3.80
CA THR A 34 -10.50 1.37 -4.61
C THR A 34 -11.88 1.36 -5.26
N ILE A 35 -12.92 1.78 -4.56
CA ILE A 35 -14.32 1.67 -5.03
C ILE A 35 -14.96 3.00 -5.42
N GLY A 36 -14.40 4.15 -5.05
CA GLY A 36 -15.10 5.42 -5.23
C GLY A 36 -16.11 5.61 -4.10
N ASP A 37 -17.38 5.31 -4.32
CA ASP A 37 -18.45 5.54 -3.33
C ASP A 37 -18.60 4.36 -2.35
N ILE A 38 -18.52 4.62 -1.04
CA ILE A 38 -18.66 3.59 -0.01
C ILE A 38 -20.05 2.90 -0.01
N TYR A 39 -21.09 3.59 -0.49
CA TYR A 39 -22.44 3.03 -0.53
C TYR A 39 -22.61 1.89 -1.54
N GLU A 40 -21.65 1.70 -2.45
CA GLU A 40 -21.62 0.52 -3.32
C GLU A 40 -21.40 -0.78 -2.53
N ILE A 41 -20.72 -0.69 -1.37
CA ILE A 41 -20.39 -1.85 -0.52
C ILE A 41 -21.19 -1.85 0.78
N PHE A 42 -21.38 -0.68 1.40
CA PHE A 42 -22.12 -0.53 2.65
C PHE A 42 -23.34 0.36 2.42
N PRO A 43 -24.53 -0.21 2.12
CA PRO A 43 -25.74 0.58 1.97
C PRO A 43 -26.03 1.43 3.21
N GLU A 44 -26.77 2.53 3.05
CA GLU A 44 -27.17 3.36 4.18
C GLU A 44 -27.87 2.56 5.28
N ARG A 45 -27.64 2.96 6.54
CA ARG A 45 -28.25 2.43 7.76
C ARG A 45 -27.76 1.02 8.15
N THR A 46 -26.53 0.66 7.79
CA THR A 46 -25.87 -0.53 8.35
C THR A 46 -25.51 -0.35 9.82
N GLY A 47 -25.41 0.90 10.29
CA GLY A 47 -25.04 1.26 11.66
C GLY A 47 -23.54 1.20 11.94
N TRP A 48 -22.77 0.52 11.09
CA TRP A 48 -21.31 0.45 11.13
C TRP A 48 -20.75 0.43 9.71
N SER A 49 -19.76 1.27 9.44
CA SER A 49 -19.17 1.43 8.11
C SER A 49 -17.72 1.95 8.18
N ILE A 50 -17.12 2.22 7.03
CA ILE A 50 -15.85 2.94 6.93
C ILE A 50 -16.14 4.44 7.05
N THR A 51 -15.44 5.12 7.95
CA THR A 51 -15.75 6.48 8.37
C THR A 51 -14.63 7.48 8.08
N ASP A 52 -13.39 7.03 7.91
CA ASP A 52 -12.24 7.90 7.63
C ASP A 52 -11.08 7.13 6.98
N LEU A 53 -10.07 7.86 6.50
CA LEU A 53 -8.79 7.34 6.02
C LEU A 53 -7.64 7.92 6.87
N LYS A 54 -6.81 7.05 7.47
CA LYS A 54 -5.70 7.46 8.33
C LYS A 54 -4.46 6.61 8.12
N GLN A 55 -3.29 7.24 8.21
CA GLN A 55 -2.04 6.50 8.25
C GLN A 55 -1.91 5.71 9.57
N LYS A 56 -1.69 4.42 9.43
CA LYS A 56 -1.43 3.44 10.47
C LYS A 56 0.06 3.20 10.70
N VAL A 57 0.90 3.34 9.68
CA VAL A 57 2.36 3.25 9.82
C VAL A 57 2.95 4.61 10.17
N ASN A 58 3.74 4.66 11.25
CA ASN A 58 4.32 5.88 11.79
C ASN A 58 5.81 5.68 12.03
N ILE A 59 6.64 6.50 11.38
CA ILE A 59 8.05 6.63 11.73
C ILE A 59 8.11 7.61 12.90
N ILE A 60 8.58 7.13 14.04
CA ILE A 60 8.75 7.94 15.26
C ILE A 60 10.09 8.68 15.18
N ASP A 61 11.12 7.96 14.74
CA ASP A 61 12.44 8.49 14.43
C ASP A 61 13.17 7.58 13.41
N ASN A 62 14.38 7.98 13.02
CA ASN A 62 15.32 7.19 12.23
C ASN A 62 15.44 5.73 12.69
N ASN A 63 15.39 5.47 14.01
CA ASN A 63 15.60 4.15 14.57
C ASN A 63 14.33 3.45 15.09
N LEU A 64 13.15 4.07 14.97
CA LEU A 64 11.90 3.50 15.51
C LEU A 64 10.74 3.70 14.53
N ILE A 65 10.14 2.59 14.12
CA ILE A 65 8.93 2.54 13.33
C ILE A 65 7.86 1.72 14.04
N ILE A 66 6.60 2.20 13.97
CA ILE A 66 5.46 1.58 14.63
C ILE A 66 4.25 1.61 13.70
N GLY A 67 3.49 0.52 13.69
CA GLY A 67 2.16 0.46 13.12
C GLY A 67 1.14 0.19 14.22
N TRP A 68 -0.09 0.67 14.04
CA TRP A 68 -1.13 0.54 15.04
C TRP A 68 -2.45 0.01 14.47
N ALA A 69 -3.21 -0.68 15.31
CA ALA A 69 -4.56 -1.14 15.02
C ALA A 69 -5.48 -0.87 16.22
N GLY A 70 -6.76 -0.61 15.98
CA GLY A 70 -7.76 -0.38 17.03
C GLY A 70 -8.16 1.10 17.16
N SER A 71 -8.22 1.62 18.39
CA SER A 71 -8.74 2.96 18.73
C SER A 71 -7.85 4.09 18.20
N PRO A 72 -8.29 4.90 17.21
CA PRO A 72 -7.50 6.00 16.68
C PRO A 72 -7.16 7.09 17.72
N PRO A 73 -8.07 7.49 18.63
CA PRO A 73 -7.72 8.42 19.71
C PRO A 73 -6.60 7.89 20.62
N ALA A 74 -6.65 6.60 21.00
CA ALA A 74 -5.62 5.99 21.85
C ALA A 74 -4.27 5.93 21.12
N ALA A 75 -4.30 5.48 19.86
CA ALA A 75 -3.11 5.43 19.01
C ALA A 75 -2.47 6.82 18.86
N ARG A 76 -3.28 7.87 18.64
CA ARG A 76 -2.79 9.25 18.51
C ARG A 76 -2.05 9.71 19.76
N VAL A 77 -2.63 9.47 20.93
CA VAL A 77 -2.02 9.90 22.20
C VAL A 77 -0.69 9.18 22.42
N ILE A 78 -0.65 7.86 22.22
CA ILE A 78 0.57 7.07 22.41
C ILE A 78 1.66 7.44 21.40
N VAL A 79 1.33 7.58 20.12
CA VAL A 79 2.29 7.98 19.07
C VAL A 79 2.80 9.41 19.31
N SER A 80 1.95 10.31 19.78
CA SER A 80 2.37 11.67 20.16
C SER A 80 3.33 11.65 21.33
N GLU A 81 3.04 10.86 22.36
CA GLU A 81 3.91 10.73 23.53
C GLU A 81 5.26 10.08 23.18
N LEU A 82 5.26 9.04 22.33
CA LEU A 82 6.49 8.46 21.79
C LEU A 82 7.35 9.51 21.10
N LYS A 83 6.78 10.33 20.22
CA LYS A 83 7.51 11.41 19.54
C LYS A 83 8.05 12.46 20.51
N ASN A 84 7.25 12.84 21.51
CA ASN A 84 7.64 13.82 22.52
C ASN A 84 8.82 13.31 23.36
N ARG A 85 8.77 12.08 23.86
CA ARG A 85 9.87 11.49 24.65
C ARG A 85 11.12 11.29 23.80
N HIS A 86 10.94 10.83 22.57
CA HIS A 86 12.05 10.64 21.64
C HIS A 86 12.84 11.93 21.39
N SER A 87 12.15 13.08 21.32
CA SER A 87 12.82 14.38 21.13
C SER A 87 13.84 14.71 22.21
N SER A 88 13.75 14.08 23.39
CA SER A 88 14.68 14.23 24.50
C SER A 88 15.74 13.12 24.55
N GLN A 89 15.39 11.90 24.14
CA GLN A 89 16.30 10.75 24.17
C GLN A 89 15.86 9.68 23.15
N SER A 90 16.80 9.19 22.34
CA SER A 90 16.52 8.08 21.43
C SER A 90 16.16 6.80 22.17
N PHE A 91 15.12 6.11 21.70
CA PHE A 91 14.73 4.82 22.29
C PHE A 91 15.77 3.72 22.02
N THR A 92 16.05 2.92 23.05
CA THR A 92 16.50 1.52 22.95
C THR A 92 15.32 0.57 23.15
N LYS A 93 15.50 -0.72 22.85
CA LYS A 93 14.49 -1.75 23.14
C LYS A 93 13.97 -1.68 24.58
N GLU A 94 14.85 -1.64 25.58
CA GLU A 94 14.49 -1.64 27.00
C GLU A 94 13.70 -0.39 27.38
N SER A 95 14.12 0.77 26.87
CA SER A 95 13.42 2.03 27.14
C SER A 95 12.03 2.09 26.50
N LEU A 96 11.85 1.45 25.34
CA LEU A 96 10.56 1.34 24.65
C LEU A 96 9.61 0.38 25.39
N GLU A 97 10.12 -0.75 25.86
CA GLU A 97 9.35 -1.68 26.70
C GLU A 97 8.91 -1.00 28.00
N ARG A 98 9.83 -0.29 28.67
CA ARG A 98 9.52 0.48 29.88
C ARG A 98 8.46 1.54 29.61
N PHE A 99 8.55 2.25 28.49
CA PHE A 99 7.56 3.26 28.10
C PHE A 99 6.14 2.68 28.05
N PHE A 100 5.95 1.52 27.42
CA PHE A 100 4.63 0.90 27.35
C PHE A 100 4.13 0.42 28.72
N ILE A 101 5.02 -0.10 29.58
CA ILE A 101 4.69 -0.46 30.97
C ILE A 101 4.25 0.78 31.77
N GLU A 102 4.98 1.89 31.66
CA GLU A 102 4.65 3.16 32.32
C GLU A 102 3.30 3.71 31.85
N ILE A 103 3.01 3.70 30.54
CA ILE A 103 1.70 4.14 30.03
C ILE A 103 0.57 3.29 30.60
N ASN A 104 0.79 1.98 30.74
CA ASN A 104 -0.18 1.07 31.32
C ASN A 104 -0.42 1.34 32.82
N ASN A 105 0.61 1.80 33.55
CA ASN A 105 0.57 2.00 34.99
C ASN A 105 0.17 3.44 35.42
N ASP A 106 0.74 4.47 34.80
CA ASP A 106 0.70 5.85 35.30
C ASP A 106 -0.39 6.70 34.63
N ILE A 107 -0.52 6.64 33.31
CA ILE A 107 -0.92 7.86 32.59
C ILE A 107 -2.41 7.94 32.25
N ASN A 108 -3.16 6.86 32.00
CA ASN A 108 -4.57 7.00 31.63
C ASN A 108 -5.38 5.72 31.82
N ARG A 109 -6.16 5.65 32.92
CA ARG A 109 -7.23 4.64 33.08
C ARG A 109 -8.16 4.55 31.86
N TRP A 110 -8.24 5.61 31.05
CA TRP A 110 -9.02 5.58 29.81
C TRP A 110 -8.28 4.82 28.69
N ILE A 111 -6.97 5.01 28.48
CA ILE A 111 -6.18 4.30 27.45
C ILE A 111 -6.16 2.80 27.75
N ALA A 112 -5.99 2.41 29.00
CA ALA A 112 -6.04 0.99 29.40
C ALA A 112 -7.39 0.32 29.11
N LYS A 113 -8.46 1.11 28.87
CA LYS A 113 -9.79 0.64 28.45
C LYS A 113 -10.01 0.74 26.94
N GLN A 114 -9.05 1.30 26.20
CA GLN A 114 -9.12 1.36 24.74
C GLN A 114 -8.46 0.13 24.16
N GLU A 115 -9.12 -0.47 23.18
CA GLU A 115 -8.55 -1.54 22.38
C GLU A 115 -7.60 -0.93 21.36
N VAL A 116 -6.30 -0.97 21.62
CA VAL A 116 -5.27 -0.55 20.66
C VAL A 116 -4.04 -1.46 20.74
N GLY A 117 -3.58 -1.93 19.59
CA GLY A 117 -2.38 -2.75 19.43
C GLY A 117 -1.32 -2.01 18.63
N PHE A 118 -0.06 -2.26 18.97
CA PHE A 118 1.10 -1.73 18.28
C PHE A 118 2.07 -2.85 17.93
N ILE A 119 2.61 -2.78 16.72
CA ILE A 119 3.70 -3.65 16.27
C ILE A 119 4.73 -2.80 15.53
N GLY A 120 5.99 -3.21 15.54
CA GLY A 120 7.01 -2.44 14.85
C GLY A 120 8.42 -2.95 15.06
N TYR A 121 9.38 -2.10 14.70
CA TYR A 121 10.79 -2.35 14.84
C TYR A 121 11.50 -1.17 15.48
N ILE A 122 12.47 -1.50 16.31
CA ILE A 122 13.44 -0.57 16.85
C ILE A 122 14.85 -1.03 16.47
N LYS A 123 15.73 -0.10 16.13
CA LYS A 123 17.15 -0.37 15.92
C LYS A 123 17.95 0.28 17.04
N ASP A 124 18.70 -0.50 17.79
CA ASP A 124 19.65 -0.01 18.78
C ASP A 124 21.05 -0.58 18.52
N SER A 125 21.94 -0.52 19.52
CA SER A 125 23.33 -1.01 19.41
C SER A 125 23.43 -2.52 19.17
N GLU A 126 22.41 -3.30 19.51
CA GLU A 126 22.39 -4.75 19.34
C GLU A 126 21.79 -5.19 18.00
N GLY A 127 21.17 -4.27 17.26
CA GLY A 127 20.59 -4.52 15.95
C GLY A 127 19.10 -4.20 15.90
N PHE A 128 18.37 -4.91 15.03
CA PHE A 128 16.92 -4.75 14.90
C PHE A 128 16.17 -5.64 15.88
N HIS A 129 15.23 -5.06 16.61
CA HIS A 129 14.33 -5.77 17.49
C HIS A 129 12.90 -5.52 17.05
N SER A 130 12.15 -6.60 16.80
CA SER A 130 10.73 -6.51 16.60
C SER A 130 10.01 -6.43 17.95
N PHE A 131 8.98 -5.59 18.06
CA PHE A 131 8.18 -5.48 19.28
C PHE A 131 6.68 -5.56 18.97
N SER A 132 5.91 -5.90 20.00
CA SER A 132 4.45 -5.89 20.00
C SER A 132 3.97 -5.42 21.36
N HIS A 133 2.91 -4.63 21.39
CA HIS A 133 2.27 -4.22 22.64
C HIS A 133 0.77 -4.06 22.43
N SER A 134 -0.04 -4.58 23.35
CA SER A 134 -1.49 -4.56 23.26
C SER A 134 -2.11 -3.95 24.51
N PHE A 135 -3.03 -3.01 24.30
CA PHE A 135 -3.91 -2.46 25.32
C PHE A 135 -5.31 -3.05 25.16
N ASN A 136 -5.91 -3.44 26.28
CA ASN A 136 -7.27 -3.98 26.37
C ASN A 136 -7.55 -5.17 25.43
N GLY A 137 -6.59 -6.06 25.23
CA GLY A 137 -6.84 -7.35 24.58
C GLY A 137 -6.92 -7.33 23.05
N VAL A 138 -6.40 -6.30 22.38
CA VAL A 138 -6.21 -6.36 20.93
C VAL A 138 -5.29 -7.54 20.59
N LEU A 139 -5.79 -8.46 19.78
CA LEU A 139 -5.04 -9.64 19.39
C LEU A 139 -3.91 -9.26 18.42
N ILE A 140 -2.69 -9.66 18.77
CA ILE A 140 -1.52 -9.59 17.90
C ILE A 140 -1.11 -11.03 17.64
N HIS A 141 -1.11 -11.41 16.37
CA HIS A 141 -0.71 -12.74 15.94
C HIS A 141 0.79 -12.74 15.67
N GLU A 142 1.49 -13.67 16.32
CA GLU A 142 2.90 -13.94 16.03
C GLU A 142 2.99 -15.27 15.30
N LEU A 143 3.49 -15.24 14.07
CA LEU A 143 3.58 -16.40 13.20
C LEU A 143 5.04 -16.58 12.78
N ASN A 144 5.49 -17.82 12.64
CA ASN A 144 6.76 -18.10 11.99
C ASN A 144 6.49 -18.62 10.59
N ILE A 145 6.78 -17.79 9.59
CA ILE A 145 6.69 -18.18 8.18
C ILE A 145 8.11 -18.37 7.67
N PRO A 146 8.51 -19.55 7.15
CA PRO A 146 9.90 -19.87 6.81
C PRO A 146 10.63 -18.80 5.98
N ARG A 147 9.89 -18.07 5.14
CA ARG A 147 10.41 -17.00 4.29
C ARG A 147 10.65 -15.68 5.02
N TYR A 148 9.82 -15.35 6.01
CA TYR A 148 9.78 -14.05 6.67
C TYR A 148 10.22 -14.11 8.14
N GLY A 149 10.55 -15.31 8.62
CA GLY A 149 10.84 -15.58 10.02
C GLY A 149 9.62 -15.31 10.91
N ASN A 150 9.89 -14.75 12.08
CA ASN A 150 8.86 -14.33 13.01
C ASN A 150 8.22 -13.02 12.52
N ILE A 151 6.97 -13.13 12.09
CA ILE A 151 6.14 -12.00 11.68
C ILE A 151 5.14 -11.67 12.79
N LYS A 152 4.75 -10.40 12.85
CA LYS A 152 3.66 -9.94 13.72
C LYS A 152 2.57 -9.33 12.87
N ILE A 153 1.32 -9.70 13.11
CA ILE A 153 0.15 -9.17 12.40
C ILE A 153 -0.88 -8.69 13.42
N CYS A 154 -1.49 -7.55 13.15
CA CYS A 154 -2.52 -6.99 14.02
C CYS A 154 -3.73 -6.51 13.19
N GLY A 155 -4.94 -6.83 13.67
CA GLY A 155 -6.21 -6.40 13.10
C GLY A 155 -7.01 -7.50 12.39
N SER A 156 -8.14 -7.12 11.76
CA SER A 156 -9.09 -8.03 11.11
C SER A 156 -8.52 -8.71 9.86
N GLY A 157 -7.61 -8.06 9.12
CA GLY A 157 -6.99 -8.63 7.92
C GLY A 157 -5.95 -9.72 8.18
N THR A 158 -5.79 -10.16 9.44
CA THR A 158 -4.73 -11.12 9.82
C THR A 158 -4.82 -12.44 9.06
N TYR A 159 -6.02 -13.01 8.98
CA TYR A 159 -6.22 -14.29 8.32
C TYR A 159 -5.87 -14.22 6.82
N ASP A 160 -6.35 -13.17 6.13
CA ASP A 160 -6.13 -12.99 4.70
C ASP A 160 -4.63 -12.77 4.40
N MET A 161 -3.91 -12.02 5.24
CA MET A 161 -2.46 -11.90 5.14
C MET A 161 -1.72 -13.22 5.41
N GLU A 162 -2.11 -13.99 6.42
CA GLU A 162 -1.49 -15.28 6.68
C GLU A 162 -1.63 -16.24 5.49
N GLN A 163 -2.83 -16.32 4.89
CA GLN A 163 -3.05 -17.13 3.70
C GLN A 163 -2.19 -16.66 2.53
N LEU A 164 -2.13 -15.35 2.29
CA LEU A 164 -1.29 -14.78 1.25
C LEU A 164 0.18 -15.16 1.46
N LEU A 165 0.74 -14.91 2.64
CA LEU A 165 2.16 -15.16 2.92
C LEU A 165 2.55 -16.64 2.79
N LYS A 166 1.61 -17.57 2.99
CA LYS A 166 1.81 -19.01 2.75
C LYS A 166 1.77 -19.38 1.26
N GLN A 167 1.02 -18.63 0.45
CA GLN A 167 0.84 -18.88 -0.98
C GLN A 167 1.91 -18.24 -1.86
N VAL A 168 2.46 -17.08 -1.46
CA VAL A 168 3.49 -16.39 -2.25
C VAL A 168 4.77 -17.23 -2.28
N SER A 169 4.92 -18.00 -3.36
CA SER A 169 6.12 -18.78 -3.65
C SER A 169 7.33 -17.86 -3.81
N ARG A 170 8.52 -18.37 -3.46
CA ARG A 170 9.77 -17.61 -3.53
C ARG A 170 10.04 -17.22 -4.97
N ARG A 171 9.74 -15.97 -5.34
CA ARG A 171 10.23 -15.41 -6.60
C ARG A 171 11.74 -15.27 -6.50
N TYR A 172 12.44 -15.72 -7.54
CA TYR A 172 13.89 -15.67 -7.62
C TYR A 172 14.37 -14.25 -7.34
N SER A 173 15.16 -14.09 -6.28
CA SER A 173 15.90 -12.85 -6.04
C SER A 173 16.76 -12.60 -7.27
N ASN A 174 16.49 -11.52 -7.98
CA ASN A 174 17.35 -11.12 -9.09
C ASN A 174 18.70 -10.70 -8.49
N SER A 175 19.77 -11.45 -8.78
CA SER A 175 21.11 -11.24 -8.20
C SER A 175 21.67 -9.83 -8.46
N ASN A 176 21.09 -9.09 -9.41
CA ASN A 176 21.50 -7.74 -9.76
C ASN A 176 20.79 -6.64 -8.96
N LEU A 177 19.84 -6.98 -8.09
CA LEU A 177 19.10 -6.04 -7.26
C LEU A 177 19.71 -5.93 -5.86
N THR A 178 19.65 -4.74 -5.28
CA THR A 178 20.07 -4.54 -3.88
C THR A 178 19.12 -5.23 -2.91
N ASN A 179 19.53 -5.43 -1.66
CA ASN A 179 18.65 -5.96 -0.61
C ASN A 179 17.40 -5.09 -0.44
N PHE A 180 17.58 -3.76 -0.42
CA PHE A 180 16.48 -2.80 -0.37
C PHE A 180 15.50 -2.96 -1.53
N ASP A 181 15.98 -3.06 -2.77
CA ASP A 181 15.11 -3.27 -3.93
C ASP A 181 14.27 -4.54 -3.78
N ASN A 182 14.88 -5.65 -3.34
CA ASN A 182 14.15 -6.90 -3.14
C ASN A 182 13.07 -6.77 -2.06
N VAL A 183 13.32 -6.03 -0.97
CA VAL A 183 12.32 -5.75 0.08
C VAL A 183 11.16 -4.93 -0.46
N VAL A 184 11.46 -3.86 -1.18
CA VAL A 184 10.44 -2.99 -1.78
C VAL A 184 9.59 -3.79 -2.76
N ILE A 185 10.21 -4.54 -3.67
CA ILE A 185 9.53 -5.41 -4.64
C ILE A 185 8.57 -6.39 -3.96
N GLU A 186 9.00 -7.00 -2.85
CA GLU A 186 8.16 -7.93 -2.11
C GLU A 186 6.97 -7.22 -1.46
N LEU A 187 7.20 -6.10 -0.77
CA LEU A 187 6.15 -5.31 -0.14
C LEU A 187 5.10 -4.84 -1.15
N LEU A 188 5.56 -4.32 -2.30
CA LEU A 188 4.67 -3.88 -3.37
C LEU A 188 3.91 -5.05 -4.01
N THR A 189 4.52 -6.24 -4.05
CA THR A 189 3.83 -7.46 -4.48
C THR A 189 2.69 -7.81 -3.52
N LEU A 190 2.92 -7.74 -2.20
CA LEU A 190 1.88 -7.98 -1.20
C LEU A 190 0.75 -6.95 -1.29
N CYS A 191 1.07 -5.65 -1.32
CA CYS A 191 0.05 -4.58 -1.49
C CYS A 191 -0.78 -4.76 -2.75
N GLY A 192 -0.11 -5.12 -3.84
CA GLY A 192 -0.73 -5.37 -5.12
C GLY A 192 -1.73 -6.51 -5.12
N TRP A 193 -1.41 -7.61 -4.44
CA TRP A 193 -2.34 -8.72 -4.26
C TRP A 193 -3.59 -8.27 -3.51
N PHE A 194 -3.44 -7.47 -2.45
CA PHE A 194 -4.58 -6.93 -1.73
C PHE A 194 -5.41 -5.93 -2.55
N PHE A 195 -4.79 -5.03 -3.30
CA PHE A 195 -5.52 -4.16 -4.22
C PHE A 195 -6.30 -4.99 -5.25
N ALA A 196 -5.66 -6.03 -5.78
CA ALA A 196 -6.27 -6.91 -6.75
C ALA A 196 -7.50 -7.65 -6.18
N ASP A 197 -7.35 -8.26 -5.00
CA ASP A 197 -8.44 -8.95 -4.31
C ASP A 197 -9.57 -7.99 -3.92
N GLU A 198 -9.22 -6.80 -3.40
CA GLU A 198 -10.18 -5.77 -3.02
C GLU A 198 -11.03 -5.28 -4.20
N MET A 199 -10.40 -4.94 -5.33
CA MET A 199 -11.12 -4.47 -6.51
C MET A 199 -12.00 -5.55 -7.14
N SER A 200 -11.61 -6.82 -7.04
CA SER A 200 -12.33 -7.93 -7.68
C SER A 200 -13.46 -8.49 -6.81
N THR A 201 -13.31 -8.46 -5.49
CA THR A 201 -14.24 -9.13 -4.57
C THR A 201 -14.84 -8.22 -3.49
N SER A 202 -14.24 -7.05 -3.25
CA SER A 202 -14.55 -6.17 -2.11
C SER A 202 -14.45 -6.84 -0.73
N ARG A 203 -13.83 -8.02 -0.64
CA ARG A 203 -13.76 -8.84 0.57
C ARG A 203 -13.08 -8.13 1.73
N SER A 204 -11.95 -7.48 1.48
CA SER A 204 -11.21 -6.71 2.48
C SER A 204 -12.03 -5.56 3.06
N LEU A 205 -12.77 -4.85 2.19
CA LEU A 205 -13.67 -3.76 2.61
C LEU A 205 -14.77 -4.27 3.52
N LEU A 206 -15.40 -5.40 3.19
CA LEU A 206 -16.40 -6.06 4.03
C LEU A 206 -15.83 -6.53 5.39
N GLN A 207 -14.51 -6.75 5.46
CA GLN A 207 -13.75 -7.00 6.69
C GLN A 207 -13.12 -5.73 7.31
N TYR A 208 -13.51 -4.57 6.79
CA TYR A 208 -13.18 -3.24 7.27
C TYR A 208 -11.67 -2.94 7.33
N TYR A 209 -10.92 -3.38 6.33
CA TYR A 209 -9.54 -2.96 6.10
C TYR A 209 -9.29 -2.76 4.59
N GLY A 210 -8.27 -1.98 4.24
CA GLY A 210 -7.83 -1.81 2.84
C GLY A 210 -7.87 -0.36 2.34
N GLY A 211 -8.48 -0.13 1.16
CA GLY A 211 -8.63 1.16 0.49
C GLY A 211 -7.35 1.74 -0.11
N ALA A 212 -6.25 1.68 0.63
CA ALA A 212 -4.89 1.90 0.17
C ALA A 212 -3.93 1.28 1.18
N TYR A 213 -2.68 1.08 0.76
CA TYR A 213 -1.65 0.48 1.59
C TYR A 213 -0.44 1.38 1.66
N GLU A 214 0.11 1.49 2.85
CA GLU A 214 1.40 2.12 3.11
C GLU A 214 2.42 1.08 3.51
N VAL A 215 3.64 1.28 3.05
CA VAL A 215 4.76 0.40 3.35
C VAL A 215 5.97 1.23 3.74
N ALA A 216 6.77 0.68 4.66
CA ALA A 216 7.99 1.30 5.10
C ALA A 216 9.03 0.24 5.45
N THR A 217 10.29 0.59 5.27
CA THR A 217 11.43 -0.28 5.56
C THR A 217 12.64 0.55 5.98
N TYR A 218 13.73 -0.10 6.36
CA TYR A 218 14.98 0.56 6.73
C TYR A 218 15.87 0.75 5.50
N ILE A 219 16.37 1.98 5.31
CA ILE A 219 17.37 2.30 4.28
C ILE A 219 18.74 2.28 4.95
N GLU A 220 19.55 1.27 4.62
CA GLU A 220 20.86 1.06 5.26
C GLU A 220 21.81 2.25 5.08
N GLU A 221 21.83 2.83 3.87
CA GLU A 221 22.68 3.98 3.51
C GLU A 221 22.35 5.22 4.34
N GLU A 222 21.06 5.48 4.56
CA GLU A 222 20.56 6.61 5.36
C GLU A 222 20.48 6.31 6.85
N LYS A 223 20.73 5.05 7.23
CA LYS A 223 20.56 4.54 8.59
C LYS A 223 19.21 4.89 9.22
N SER A 224 18.15 4.94 8.44
CA SER A 224 16.84 5.36 8.92
C SER A 224 15.68 4.56 8.32
N PHE A 225 14.60 4.45 9.08
CA PHE A 225 13.31 4.00 8.55
C PHE A 225 12.72 5.05 7.59
N LYS A 226 12.17 4.58 6.47
CA LYS A 226 11.49 5.41 5.47
C LYS A 226 10.25 4.72 4.94
N LYS A 227 9.23 5.53 4.66
CA LYS A 227 8.08 5.09 3.88
C LYS A 227 8.50 4.99 2.42
N ILE A 228 8.09 3.93 1.75
CA ILE A 228 8.31 3.82 0.30
C ILE A 228 7.37 4.81 -0.38
N ASN A 229 7.95 5.63 -1.23
CA ASN A 229 7.26 6.71 -1.90
C ASN A 229 7.22 6.44 -3.41
N ASP A 230 6.40 7.20 -4.12
CA ASP A 230 6.46 7.35 -5.56
C ASP A 230 6.16 6.04 -6.33
N ILE A 231 4.99 5.46 -6.04
CA ILE A 231 4.58 4.14 -6.55
C ILE A 231 3.33 4.28 -7.45
N THR A 232 3.36 3.71 -8.65
CA THR A 232 2.17 3.50 -9.49
C THR A 232 1.84 2.01 -9.53
N TYR A 233 0.61 1.65 -9.20
CA TYR A 233 0.02 0.34 -9.37
C TYR A 233 -0.82 0.34 -10.65
N LEU A 234 -0.39 -0.44 -11.64
CA LEU A 234 -1.09 -0.63 -12.90
C LEU A 234 -1.64 -2.05 -12.95
N THR A 235 -2.92 -2.15 -13.27
CA THR A 235 -3.59 -3.43 -13.38
C THR A 235 -3.94 -3.68 -14.84
N TRP A 236 -3.65 -4.88 -15.32
CA TRP A 236 -3.80 -5.29 -16.71
C TRP A 236 -4.66 -6.54 -16.78
N ILE A 237 -5.63 -6.60 -17.66
CA ILE A 237 -6.34 -7.83 -18.03
C ILE A 237 -5.56 -8.53 -19.14
N VAL A 238 -5.43 -9.84 -19.01
CA VAL A 238 -4.88 -10.76 -20.02
C VAL A 238 -6.00 -11.68 -20.48
N GLN A 239 -6.36 -11.57 -21.77
CA GLN A 239 -7.36 -12.39 -22.47
C GLN A 239 -6.69 -13.31 -23.50
N ASP A 240 -7.37 -14.36 -23.96
CA ASP A 240 -6.97 -15.20 -25.10
C ASP A 240 -5.59 -15.86 -24.98
N ILE A 241 -5.32 -16.45 -23.82
CA ILE A 241 -4.02 -17.04 -23.42
C ILE A 241 -3.49 -18.06 -24.43
N ASN A 242 -4.37 -18.82 -25.08
CA ASN A 242 -3.99 -20.01 -25.85
C ASN A 242 -3.36 -19.73 -27.23
N ILE A 243 -3.54 -18.52 -27.79
CA ILE A 243 -3.07 -18.22 -29.16
C ILE A 243 -2.17 -16.98 -29.17
N LYS A 244 -2.69 -15.85 -28.65
CA LYS A 244 -1.97 -14.58 -28.55
C LYS A 244 -2.60 -13.78 -27.40
N PRO A 245 -1.95 -13.71 -26.23
CA PRO A 245 -2.53 -13.00 -25.09
C PRO A 245 -2.78 -11.53 -25.46
N LYS A 246 -4.04 -11.13 -25.40
CA LYS A 246 -4.44 -9.72 -25.51
C LYS A 246 -4.30 -9.11 -24.13
N ILE A 247 -3.43 -8.10 -24.02
CA ILE A 247 -3.27 -7.31 -22.79
C ILE A 247 -4.03 -6.00 -22.97
N SER A 248 -4.91 -5.70 -22.03
CA SER A 248 -5.62 -4.43 -21.92
C SER A 248 -5.49 -3.87 -20.51
N LEU A 249 -5.46 -2.55 -20.36
CA LEU A 249 -5.44 -1.92 -19.04
C LEU A 249 -6.80 -2.13 -18.35
N ILE A 250 -6.80 -2.44 -17.05
CA ILE A 250 -8.02 -2.40 -16.22
C ILE A 250 -8.45 -0.94 -16.06
N SER A 251 -9.74 -0.73 -15.83
CA SER A 251 -10.36 0.58 -15.63
C SER A 251 -9.79 1.45 -14.51
N LYS A 252 -8.74 1.05 -13.78
CA LYS A 252 -8.20 1.84 -12.65
C LYS A 252 -6.70 1.67 -12.44
N ILE A 253 -6.02 2.80 -12.22
CA ILE A 253 -4.62 2.90 -11.78
C ILE A 253 -4.59 3.60 -10.41
N PHE A 254 -3.67 3.16 -9.54
CA PHE A 254 -3.39 3.85 -8.28
C PHE A 254 -2.01 4.46 -8.32
N LYS A 255 -1.88 5.69 -7.86
CA LYS A 255 -0.59 6.35 -7.67
C LYS A 255 -0.49 6.82 -6.23
N VAL A 256 0.55 6.37 -5.55
CA VAL A 256 0.79 6.61 -4.12
C VAL A 256 2.04 7.46 -3.98
N ALA A 257 1.91 8.59 -3.28
CA ALA A 257 3.00 9.50 -3.02
C ALA A 257 2.91 10.13 -1.63
N TYR A 258 4.05 10.52 -1.06
CA TYR A 258 4.19 11.25 0.19
C TYR A 258 4.69 12.66 -0.09
N VAL A 259 3.99 13.66 0.45
CA VAL A 259 4.45 15.06 0.52
C VAL A 259 4.25 15.52 1.97
N ASP A 260 5.33 15.98 2.62
CA ASP A 260 5.32 16.44 4.02
C ASP A 260 4.64 15.47 5.02
N ASN A 261 4.89 14.17 4.84
CA ASN A 261 4.26 13.05 5.57
C ASN A 261 2.77 12.82 5.31
N ILE A 262 2.10 13.58 4.45
CA ILE A 262 0.75 13.24 3.98
C ILE A 262 0.88 12.22 2.86
N LEU A 263 0.02 11.20 2.93
CA LEU A 263 -0.08 10.18 1.90
C LEU A 263 -1.16 10.63 0.91
N PHE A 264 -0.73 10.90 -0.31
CA PHE A 264 -1.57 11.20 -1.46
C PHE A 264 -1.80 9.91 -2.22
N VAL A 265 -3.08 9.59 -2.46
CA VAL A 265 -3.46 8.51 -3.36
C VAL A 265 -4.24 9.11 -4.50
N TYR A 266 -3.73 8.97 -5.71
CA TYR A 266 -4.45 9.29 -6.93
C TYR A 266 -5.07 8.01 -7.47
N THR A 267 -6.34 8.09 -7.87
CA THR A 267 -7.00 7.04 -8.63
C THR A 267 -7.31 7.57 -10.00
N ILE A 268 -6.86 6.86 -11.03
CA ILE A 268 -7.05 7.27 -12.42
C ILE A 268 -7.89 6.19 -13.07
N ASP A 269 -9.15 6.53 -13.35
CA ASP A 269 -10.07 5.59 -13.96
C ASP A 269 -10.02 5.71 -15.49
N PHE A 270 -10.27 4.60 -16.16
CA PHE A 270 -10.30 4.47 -17.61
C PHE A 270 -11.59 3.79 -18.04
N ASN A 271 -12.17 4.24 -19.14
CA ASN A 271 -13.27 3.52 -19.75
C ASN A 271 -12.72 2.28 -20.48
N PHE A 272 -12.98 1.08 -19.96
CA PHE A 272 -12.52 -0.16 -20.58
C PHE A 272 -13.08 -0.40 -21.98
N LEU A 273 -14.19 0.28 -22.35
CA LEU A 273 -14.79 0.23 -23.69
C LEU A 273 -14.12 1.19 -24.67
N GLN A 274 -13.33 2.15 -24.18
CA GLN A 274 -12.61 3.07 -25.05
C GLN A 274 -11.36 2.37 -25.58
N GLU A 275 -11.35 2.11 -26.89
CA GLU A 275 -10.18 1.56 -27.56
C GLU A 275 -9.00 2.53 -27.42
N PRO A 276 -7.83 2.05 -26.98
CA PRO A 276 -6.66 2.90 -26.89
C PRO A 276 -6.19 3.31 -28.28
N THR A 277 -5.56 4.48 -28.39
CA THR A 277 -5.05 4.98 -29.67
C THR A 277 -3.56 4.72 -29.81
N VAL A 278 -3.10 4.45 -31.02
CA VAL A 278 -1.66 4.30 -31.30
C VAL A 278 -1.09 5.67 -31.65
N GLY A 279 -0.09 6.10 -30.90
CA GLY A 279 0.65 7.34 -31.13
C GLY A 279 2.13 7.08 -31.41
N ARG A 280 2.84 8.11 -31.86
CA ARG A 280 4.30 8.10 -32.00
C ARG A 280 4.92 9.29 -31.29
N TYR A 281 5.95 9.04 -30.47
CA TYR A 281 6.78 10.05 -29.83
C TYR A 281 8.25 9.69 -30.04
N ASP A 282 9.06 10.62 -30.53
CA ASP A 282 10.50 10.40 -30.76
C ASP A 282 10.83 9.13 -31.56
N SER A 283 10.03 8.83 -32.60
CA SER A 283 10.14 7.61 -33.44
C SER A 283 9.76 6.29 -32.76
N GLU A 284 9.36 6.32 -31.49
CA GLU A 284 8.85 5.17 -30.77
C GLU A 284 7.31 5.14 -30.82
N GLU A 285 6.76 3.93 -30.87
CA GLU A 285 5.32 3.70 -30.86
C GLU A 285 4.80 3.54 -29.42
N TYR A 286 3.70 4.22 -29.13
CA TYR A 286 3.04 4.20 -27.83
C TYR A 286 1.56 3.90 -27.98
N ILE A 287 1.02 3.21 -27.00
CA ILE A 287 -0.42 3.08 -26.78
C ILE A 287 -0.86 4.18 -25.81
N LYS A 288 -1.77 5.03 -26.26
CA LYS A 288 -2.38 6.14 -25.52
C LYS A 288 -3.71 5.70 -24.92
N PHE A 289 -3.85 5.86 -23.61
CA PHE A 289 -5.09 5.67 -22.86
C PHE A 289 -5.57 7.02 -22.33
N LEU A 290 -6.85 7.33 -22.55
CA LEU A 290 -7.49 8.53 -22.03
C LEU A 290 -8.21 8.21 -20.72
N PRO A 291 -7.81 8.81 -19.59
CA PRO A 291 -8.53 8.69 -18.33
C PRO A 291 -9.93 9.30 -18.42
N THR A 292 -10.89 8.69 -17.74
CA THR A 292 -12.24 9.26 -17.56
C THR A 292 -12.31 10.19 -16.36
N THR A 293 -11.69 9.78 -15.26
CA THR A 293 -11.76 10.47 -13.97
C THR A 293 -10.43 10.34 -13.24
N ILE A 294 -10.08 11.38 -12.50
CA ILE A 294 -8.92 11.41 -11.62
C ILE A 294 -9.40 11.89 -10.27
N ASN A 295 -9.30 11.04 -9.25
CA ASN A 295 -9.60 11.42 -7.88
C ASN A 295 -8.30 11.50 -7.08
N LEU A 296 -8.28 12.38 -6.08
CA LEU A 296 -7.16 12.57 -5.17
C LEU A 296 -7.64 12.44 -3.74
N TYR A 297 -6.98 11.56 -2.99
CA TYR A 297 -7.25 11.29 -1.60
C TYR A 297 -6.09 11.76 -0.73
N HIS A 298 -6.43 12.43 0.37
CA HIS A 298 -5.48 12.93 1.35
C HIS A 298 -5.58 12.10 2.62
N ILE A 299 -4.59 11.24 2.84
CA ILE A 299 -4.56 10.35 3.99
C ILE A 299 -3.58 10.94 5.01
N LEU A 300 -4.13 11.47 6.08
CA LEU A 300 -3.37 12.26 7.04
C LEU A 300 -2.61 11.38 8.04
N PRO A 301 -1.45 11.86 8.53
CA PRO A 301 -0.79 11.26 9.70
C PRO A 301 -1.73 11.26 10.90
N LEU A 302 -1.54 10.29 11.80
CA LEU A 302 -2.34 10.12 13.00
C LEU A 302 -2.45 11.40 13.86
N ASN A 303 -1.36 12.14 13.96
CA ASN A 303 -1.20 13.31 14.83
C ASN A 303 -1.53 14.64 14.14
N THR A 304 -1.95 14.64 12.88
CA THR A 304 -2.28 15.87 12.16
C THR A 304 -3.72 16.26 12.42
N ASN A 305 -3.92 17.49 12.90
CA ASN A 305 -5.21 18.16 12.95
C ASN A 305 -5.36 19.01 11.68
N LEU A 306 -6.45 18.83 10.94
CA LEU A 306 -6.73 19.55 9.70
C LEU A 306 -6.75 21.08 9.89
N LYS A 307 -7.12 21.54 11.08
CA LYS A 307 -7.19 22.98 11.39
C LYS A 307 -5.83 23.66 11.42
N ASP A 308 -4.75 22.91 11.64
CA ASP A 308 -3.43 23.49 11.92
C ASP A 308 -2.60 23.72 10.66
N LYS A 309 -3.06 23.27 9.49
CA LYS A 309 -2.30 23.39 8.23
C LYS A 309 -3.23 23.65 7.04
N MET A 310 -3.24 24.89 6.57
CA MET A 310 -3.56 25.19 5.18
C MET A 310 -2.41 24.65 4.32
N PHE A 311 -2.49 23.39 3.92
CA PHE A 311 -1.56 22.88 2.92
C PHE A 311 -1.89 23.52 1.57
N GLU A 312 -0.89 24.08 0.91
CA GLU A 312 -1.00 24.41 -0.50
C GLU A 312 -1.19 23.09 -1.25
N MET A 313 -2.42 22.81 -1.65
CA MET A 313 -2.74 21.58 -2.38
C MET A 313 -2.03 21.67 -3.75
N PRO A 314 -1.42 20.57 -4.22
CA PRO A 314 -0.86 20.53 -5.57
C PRO A 314 -1.94 20.97 -6.56
N LYS A 315 -1.63 21.96 -7.39
CA LYS A 315 -2.59 22.40 -8.40
C LYS A 315 -2.70 21.31 -9.46
N GLN A 316 -3.88 21.18 -10.08
CA GLN A 316 -4.13 20.18 -11.13
C GLN A 316 -3.12 20.24 -12.29
N GLN A 317 -2.49 21.39 -12.53
CA GLN A 317 -1.44 21.58 -13.54
C GLN A 317 -0.07 20.98 -13.17
N GLU A 318 0.16 20.63 -11.89
CA GLU A 318 1.40 19.99 -11.40
C GLU A 318 1.31 18.45 -11.44
N LEU A 319 0.16 17.91 -11.84
CA LEU A 319 -0.11 16.47 -11.94
C LEU A 319 0.90 15.67 -12.81
N PRO A 320 1.34 16.10 -14.00
CA PRO A 320 2.10 15.20 -14.88
C PRO A 320 3.44 14.75 -14.28
N ASP A 321 4.16 15.67 -13.63
CA ASP A 321 5.42 15.33 -12.96
C ASP A 321 5.17 14.52 -11.68
N LEU A 322 4.05 14.74 -11.01
CA LEU A 322 3.66 14.03 -9.78
C LEU A 322 3.09 12.63 -10.02
N ILE A 323 2.51 12.34 -11.19
CA ILE A 323 1.88 11.04 -11.47
C ILE A 323 2.92 10.02 -12.00
N ASN A 324 3.98 10.48 -12.66
CA ASN A 324 5.10 9.58 -13.02
C ASN A 324 5.78 9.04 -11.74
N SER A 325 6.19 7.77 -11.75
CA SER A 325 6.69 7.06 -10.57
C SER A 325 8.08 6.48 -10.74
N GLU A 326 8.86 6.52 -9.66
CA GLU A 326 10.06 5.72 -9.46
C GLU A 326 9.74 4.22 -9.53
N PHE A 327 8.65 3.79 -8.87
CA PHE A 327 8.21 2.40 -8.85
C PHE A 327 6.93 2.21 -9.66
N ASN A 328 6.97 1.34 -10.67
CA ASN A 328 5.79 0.93 -11.42
C ASN A 328 5.51 -0.55 -11.18
N CYS A 329 4.39 -0.86 -10.55
CA CYS A 329 3.98 -2.22 -10.21
C CYS A 329 2.87 -2.66 -11.16
N ASN A 330 3.18 -3.64 -12.00
CA ASN A 330 2.24 -4.14 -12.99
C ASN A 330 1.62 -5.44 -12.48
N TYR A 331 0.31 -5.51 -12.44
CA TYR A 331 -0.47 -6.67 -12.02
C TYR A 331 -1.23 -7.20 -13.22
N LEU A 332 -0.88 -8.41 -13.64
CA LEU A 332 -1.62 -9.09 -14.70
C LEU A 332 -2.76 -9.87 -14.06
N PHE A 333 -3.98 -9.71 -14.58
CA PHE A 333 -5.20 -10.41 -14.20
C PHE A 333 -5.62 -11.31 -15.34
N LEU A 334 -5.75 -12.59 -15.03
CA LEU A 334 -6.18 -13.57 -16.00
C LEU A 334 -7.70 -13.63 -16.07
N VAL A 335 -8.26 -13.44 -17.27
CA VAL A 335 -9.67 -13.69 -17.52
C VAL A 335 -9.76 -14.96 -18.37
N THR A 336 -10.07 -16.10 -17.74
CA THR A 336 -10.40 -17.31 -18.53
C THR A 336 -11.84 -17.20 -19.02
N ILE A 337 -12.05 -17.44 -20.30
CA ILE A 337 -13.38 -17.39 -20.94
C ILE A 337 -14.18 -18.69 -20.65
N GLU A 338 -13.67 -19.58 -19.81
CA GLU A 338 -14.39 -20.81 -19.47
C GLU A 338 -15.63 -20.47 -18.63
N PRO A 339 -16.86 -20.68 -19.14
CA PRO A 339 -18.08 -20.17 -18.51
C PRO A 339 -18.43 -20.81 -17.17
N GLU A 340 -17.75 -21.90 -16.80
CA GLU A 340 -18.19 -22.81 -15.74
C GLU A 340 -17.28 -22.83 -14.51
N GLN A 341 -16.14 -22.13 -14.53
CA GLN A 341 -15.31 -21.95 -13.33
C GLN A 341 -14.85 -20.50 -13.22
N PRO A 342 -15.15 -19.79 -12.12
CA PRO A 342 -14.53 -18.49 -11.88
C PRO A 342 -13.02 -18.72 -11.80
N SER A 343 -12.29 -18.26 -12.81
CA SER A 343 -10.83 -18.26 -12.77
C SER A 343 -10.40 -17.49 -11.53
N GLY A 344 -9.62 -18.13 -10.67
CA GLY A 344 -8.83 -17.38 -9.70
C GLY A 344 -7.96 -16.39 -10.49
N ALA A 345 -8.02 -15.11 -10.14
CA ALA A 345 -7.12 -14.13 -10.72
C ALA A 345 -5.68 -14.50 -10.30
N GLU A 346 -4.85 -14.95 -11.24
CA GLU A 346 -3.43 -15.09 -10.99
C GLU A 346 -2.78 -13.70 -11.11
N VAL A 347 -2.38 -13.13 -9.98
CA VAL A 347 -1.77 -11.80 -9.92
C VAL A 347 -0.26 -11.89 -10.15
N ILE A 348 0.19 -11.59 -11.37
CA ILE A 348 1.64 -11.49 -11.65
C ILE A 348 2.10 -10.06 -11.41
N CYS A 349 2.63 -9.78 -10.21
CA CYS A 349 3.28 -8.51 -9.91
C CYS A 349 4.65 -8.38 -10.61
N LYS A 350 4.90 -7.34 -11.39
CA LYS A 350 6.24 -6.99 -11.89
C LYS A 350 6.57 -5.55 -11.50
N PRO A 351 7.17 -5.35 -10.32
CA PRO A 351 7.66 -4.04 -9.92
C PRO A 351 8.90 -3.69 -10.73
N LEU A 352 8.91 -2.49 -11.29
CA LEU A 352 10.02 -1.91 -12.01
C LEU A 352 10.45 -0.64 -11.31
N ARG A 353 11.71 -0.61 -10.89
CA ARG A 353 12.37 0.61 -10.43
C ARG A 353 12.96 1.31 -11.64
N SER A 354 12.57 2.55 -11.89
CA SER A 354 13.15 3.39 -12.93
C SER A 354 14.53 3.91 -12.47
N SER A 355 15.54 3.03 -12.45
CA SER A 355 16.92 3.43 -12.12
C SER A 355 17.52 4.36 -13.18
N ASN A 356 16.91 4.43 -14.35
CA ASN A 356 17.36 5.25 -15.47
C ASN A 356 16.16 6.01 -16.04
N LYS A 357 16.06 7.33 -15.77
CA LYS A 357 15.00 8.24 -16.27
C LYS A 357 14.76 8.16 -17.80
N LYS A 358 15.62 7.47 -18.55
CA LYS A 358 15.51 7.24 -20.00
C LYS A 358 14.64 6.04 -20.38
N SER A 359 14.47 5.01 -19.55
CA SER A 359 13.61 3.85 -19.85
C SER A 359 12.20 4.04 -19.31
N ASN A 360 11.55 5.14 -19.69
CA ASN A 360 10.20 5.43 -19.24
C ASN A 360 9.19 4.70 -20.14
N TYR A 361 8.94 3.43 -19.82
CA TYR A 361 7.99 2.57 -20.55
C TYR A 361 6.53 2.98 -20.37
N ILE A 362 6.21 3.60 -19.24
CA ILE A 362 4.89 4.09 -18.86
C ILE A 362 5.08 5.53 -18.44
N LYS A 363 4.28 6.45 -18.97
CA LYS A 363 4.28 7.86 -18.58
C LYS A 363 2.90 8.47 -18.63
N PHE A 364 2.71 9.49 -17.82
CA PHE A 364 1.62 10.42 -17.95
C PHE A 364 2.10 11.66 -18.69
N ILE A 365 1.35 12.10 -19.70
CA ILE A 365 1.63 13.28 -20.51
C ILE A 365 0.38 14.14 -20.62
N PHE A 366 0.56 15.45 -20.84
CA PHE A 366 -0.53 16.34 -21.22
C PHE A 366 -0.40 16.69 -22.69
N GLU A 367 -1.49 16.55 -23.43
CA GLU A 367 -1.63 16.92 -24.84
C GLU A 367 -3.01 17.55 -24.99
N ASP A 368 -3.08 18.72 -25.61
CA ASP A 368 -4.35 19.45 -25.81
C ASP A 368 -5.22 19.58 -24.54
N GLU A 369 -4.59 19.94 -23.41
CA GLU A 369 -5.21 20.08 -22.08
C GLU A 369 -5.80 18.79 -21.50
N GLN A 370 -5.54 17.63 -22.12
CA GLN A 370 -5.96 16.32 -21.64
C GLN A 370 -4.76 15.53 -21.12
N LEU A 371 -4.97 14.84 -19.99
CA LEU A 371 -4.00 13.87 -19.49
C LEU A 371 -4.13 12.57 -20.27
N PHE A 372 -3.02 12.01 -20.72
CA PHE A 372 -2.94 10.67 -21.29
C PHE A 372 -1.96 9.81 -20.51
N LEU A 373 -2.31 8.54 -20.33
CA LEU A 373 -1.32 7.51 -20.04
C LEU A 373 -0.76 6.99 -21.37
N ILE A 374 0.54 7.10 -21.55
CA ILE A 374 1.25 6.49 -22.67
C ILE A 374 2.07 5.28 -22.21
N VAL A 375 1.99 4.20 -22.97
CA VAL A 375 2.74 2.98 -22.70
C VAL A 375 3.46 2.55 -23.98
N LYS A 376 4.78 2.37 -23.92
CA LYS A 376 5.57 1.92 -25.08
C LYS A 376 5.04 0.58 -25.58
N SER A 377 4.81 0.43 -26.88
CA SER A 377 4.33 -0.83 -27.47
C SER A 377 5.27 -2.00 -27.14
N THR A 378 6.59 -1.76 -27.16
CA THR A 378 7.61 -2.76 -26.80
C THR A 378 7.51 -3.24 -25.35
N TYR A 379 7.00 -2.39 -24.45
CA TYR A 379 6.79 -2.77 -23.06
C TYR A 379 5.57 -3.66 -22.87
N LEU A 380 4.50 -3.39 -23.59
CA LEU A 380 3.34 -4.29 -23.60
C LEU A 380 3.71 -5.66 -24.16
N GLU A 381 4.54 -5.71 -25.21
CA GLU A 381 5.09 -6.98 -25.70
C GLU A 381 5.97 -7.67 -24.65
N TYR A 382 6.78 -6.91 -23.90
CA TYR A 382 7.51 -7.46 -22.76
C TYR A 382 6.58 -8.06 -21.69
N LEU A 383 5.47 -7.40 -21.35
CA LEU A 383 4.47 -7.91 -20.41
C LEU A 383 3.78 -9.18 -20.93
N LYS A 384 3.47 -9.24 -22.24
CA LYS A 384 2.94 -10.45 -22.89
C LYS A 384 3.91 -11.62 -22.80
N ASN A 385 5.16 -11.40 -23.18
CA ASN A 385 6.19 -12.45 -23.17
C ASN A 385 6.49 -12.93 -21.73
N SER A 386 6.46 -11.98 -20.80
CA SER A 386 6.62 -12.22 -19.37
C SER A 386 5.58 -13.15 -18.78
N PHE A 387 4.35 -13.13 -19.31
CA PHE A 387 3.25 -13.99 -18.91
C PHE A 387 3.44 -15.43 -19.40
N ASN A 388 3.88 -15.62 -20.65
CA ASN A 388 4.08 -16.96 -21.23
C ASN A 388 5.16 -17.79 -20.51
N VAL A 389 6.09 -17.15 -19.81
CA VAL A 389 7.15 -17.84 -19.06
C VAL A 389 6.61 -18.43 -17.76
N SER A 390 5.71 -17.72 -17.07
CA SER A 390 5.17 -18.18 -15.77
C SER A 390 4.18 -19.31 -15.89
N THR A 391 3.42 -19.41 -16.98
CA THR A 391 2.42 -20.48 -17.16
C THR A 391 3.05 -21.84 -17.53
N ASN A 392 4.34 -21.86 -17.92
CA ASN A 392 5.06 -23.08 -18.33
C ASN A 392 5.95 -23.66 -17.22
N SER A 393 6.03 -22.99 -16.06
CA SER A 393 6.78 -23.41 -14.87
C SER A 393 5.84 -23.91 -13.79
#